data_AF-A0A1G9HCI3-F1
#
_entry.id   AF-A0A1G9HCI3-F1
#
_cell.length_a   1.000
_cell.length_b   1.000
_cell.length_c   1.000
_cell.angle_alpha   90.00
_cell.angle_beta   90.00
_cell.angle_gamma   90.00
#
_symmetry.space_group_name_H-M   'P 1'
#
loop_
_entity.id
_entity.type
_entity.pdbx_description
1 polymer ?
#
loop_
_entity_poly.entity_id
_entity_poly.type
_entity_poly.pdbx_seq_one_letter_code
_entity_poly.pdbx_strand_id
1 'polypeptide(L)'
;MSTMSFAPRGLTWAVLRLHRVALLLGGLFLTLMVGSLLWVRSRGIEAGSLDSGCAIPAQPGLRDCREPAPSVLLDWTGEASTLATVIAWMSYGIAAYAAGALIARELENGTAALAWTQSVSPARWLASKLLVPAILLTVGGTALVLLYRWMWQDAPPGLRNSWSYPDTYVDRGPVAVAYLLCALAVGALTAVAVRRVLPAMGIAMVAMLLVLEGLHRMRDQLWPTDSTSMTLRGWWSAGGIDDHPAKHFWPLQLMETGIVLALTAALTATAFWLLRRRTP
;
A
#
# COMPACT_ATOMS: atom_id res chain seq x y z
N MET A 1 45.32 -3.70 -3.80
CA MET A 1 43.91 -3.34 -3.55
C MET A 1 43.08 -3.85 -4.71
N SER A 2 42.42 -4.99 -4.55
CA SER A 2 41.56 -5.59 -5.58
C SER A 2 40.19 -4.92 -5.53
N THR A 3 39.85 -4.15 -6.55
CA THR A 3 38.51 -3.60 -6.74
C THR A 3 37.56 -4.76 -7.06
N MET A 4 36.77 -5.20 -6.07
CA MET A 4 35.64 -6.09 -6.32
C MET A 4 34.64 -5.34 -7.19
N SER A 5 34.58 -5.66 -8.48
CA SER A 5 33.53 -5.16 -9.35
C SER A 5 32.24 -5.92 -9.07
N PHE A 6 31.26 -5.25 -8.46
CA PHE A 6 29.89 -5.74 -8.27
C PHE A 6 29.10 -5.75 -9.60
N ALA A 7 29.73 -6.18 -10.69
CA ALA A 7 29.03 -6.33 -11.96
C ALA A 7 28.21 -7.64 -11.90
N PRO A 8 26.86 -7.60 -11.98
CA PRO A 8 26.07 -8.81 -12.06
C PRO A 8 26.47 -9.60 -13.32
N ARG A 9 26.85 -10.87 -13.15
CA ARG A 9 27.31 -11.76 -14.24
C ARG A 9 26.28 -12.86 -14.51
N GLY A 10 26.09 -13.21 -15.79
CA GLY A 10 25.29 -14.35 -16.21
C GLY A 10 23.78 -14.18 -16.00
N LEU A 11 23.16 -15.15 -15.32
CA LEU A 11 21.70 -15.24 -15.11
C LEU A 11 21.11 -14.02 -14.36
N THR A 12 21.82 -13.46 -13.39
CA THR A 12 21.34 -12.28 -12.64
C THR A 12 21.21 -11.06 -13.54
N TRP A 13 22.14 -10.88 -14.48
CA TRP A 13 22.10 -9.78 -15.43
C TRP A 13 20.96 -9.93 -16.46
N ALA A 14 20.66 -11.16 -16.89
CA ALA A 14 19.52 -11.43 -17.76
C ALA A 14 18.18 -11.11 -17.06
N VAL A 15 18.02 -11.51 -15.80
CA VAL A 15 16.85 -11.17 -14.99
C VAL A 15 16.72 -9.67 -14.78
N LEU A 16 17.81 -8.99 -14.43
CA LEU A 16 17.83 -7.54 -14.27
C LEU A 16 17.47 -6.81 -15.57
N ARG A 17 17.93 -7.27 -16.73
CA ARG A 17 17.53 -6.69 -18.03
C ARG A 17 16.06 -6.92 -18.33
N LEU A 18 15.53 -8.10 -18.05
CA LEU A 18 14.13 -8.44 -18.30
C LEU A 18 13.18 -7.59 -17.45
N HIS A 19 13.55 -7.36 -16.18
CA HIS A 19 12.75 -6.61 -15.22
C HIS A 19 13.22 -5.15 -15.03
N ARG A 20 14.12 -4.64 -15.89
CA ARG A 20 14.74 -3.31 -15.72
C ARG A 20 13.73 -2.19 -15.61
N VAL A 21 12.67 -2.22 -16.41
CA VAL A 21 11.66 -1.16 -16.42
C VAL A 21 10.88 -1.18 -15.10
N ALA A 22 10.52 -2.37 -14.61
CA ALA A 22 9.84 -2.51 -13.33
C ALA A 22 10.72 -2.06 -12.16
N LEU A 23 12.02 -2.42 -12.18
CA LEU A 23 12.97 -1.99 -11.16
C LEU A 23 13.23 -0.48 -11.20
N LEU A 24 13.33 0.13 -12.39
CA LEU A 24 13.50 1.57 -12.55
C LEU A 24 12.26 2.34 -12.11
N LEU A 25 11.07 1.93 -12.55
CA LEU A 25 9.82 2.58 -12.15
C LEU A 25 9.54 2.40 -10.66
N GLY A 26 9.78 1.21 -10.11
CA GLY A 26 9.66 0.96 -8.68
C GLY A 26 10.67 1.76 -7.85
N GLY A 27 11.93 1.81 -8.29
CA GLY A 27 12.97 2.62 -7.63
C GLY A 27 12.68 4.12 -7.70
N LEU A 28 12.21 4.62 -8.85
CA LEU A 28 11.78 6.01 -9.01
C LEU A 28 10.60 6.31 -8.10
N PHE A 29 9.58 5.45 -8.08
CA PHE A 29 8.41 5.59 -7.20
C PHE A 29 8.83 5.67 -5.73
N LEU A 30 9.67 4.75 -5.26
CA LEU A 30 10.16 4.75 -3.88
C LEU A 30 10.95 6.04 -3.57
N THR A 31 11.82 6.48 -4.48
CA THR A 31 12.62 7.69 -4.28
C THR A 31 11.74 8.94 -4.19
N LEU A 32 10.77 9.07 -5.09
CA LEU A 32 9.81 10.18 -5.07
C LEU A 32 8.96 10.14 -3.81
N MET A 33 8.44 8.96 -3.44
CA MET A 33 7.63 8.81 -2.24
C MET A 33 8.40 9.15 -0.97
N VAL A 34 9.67 8.70 -0.86
CA VAL A 34 10.54 9.06 0.26
C VAL A 34 10.75 10.57 0.31
N GLY A 35 11.08 11.20 -0.81
CA GLY A 35 11.25 12.66 -0.88
C GLY A 35 9.99 13.42 -0.47
N SER A 36 8.83 13.01 -0.98
CA SER A 36 7.54 13.63 -0.64
C SER A 36 7.17 13.45 0.83
N LEU A 37 7.38 12.27 1.41
CA LEU A 37 7.10 12.03 2.84
C LEU A 37 8.01 12.86 3.74
N LEU A 38 9.28 13.01 3.39
CA LEU A 38 10.22 13.87 4.13
C LEU A 38 9.82 15.35 4.04
N TRP A 39 9.33 15.78 2.87
CA TRP A 39 8.87 17.15 2.65
C TRP A 39 7.56 17.46 3.39
N VAL A 40 6.58 16.55 3.37
CA VAL A 40 5.35 16.71 4.18
C VAL A 40 5.67 16.67 5.67
N ARG A 41 6.63 15.85 6.10
CA ARG A 41 7.11 15.83 7.48
C ARG A 41 7.70 17.19 7.88
N SER A 42 8.55 17.80 7.06
CA SER A 42 9.13 19.11 7.39
C SER A 42 8.06 20.18 7.53
N ARG A 43 7.03 20.16 6.66
CA ARG A 43 5.87 21.05 6.77
C ARG A 43 5.03 20.81 8.02
N GLY A 44 4.91 19.55 8.46
CA GLY A 44 4.21 19.19 9.70
C GLY A 44 4.85 19.81 10.94
N ILE A 45 6.19 19.84 10.99
CA ILE A 45 6.95 20.49 12.07
C ILE A 45 6.67 22.00 12.12
N GLU A 46 6.70 22.66 10.96
CA GLU A 46 6.39 24.09 10.84
C GLU A 46 4.95 24.37 11.27
N ALA A 47 3.99 23.59 10.77
CA ALA A 47 2.57 23.71 11.09
C ALA A 47 2.29 23.50 12.59
N GLY A 48 2.99 22.55 13.23
CA GLY A 48 2.87 22.28 14.66
C GLY A 48 3.31 23.44 15.55
N SER A 49 4.26 24.27 15.10
CA SER A 49 4.67 25.48 15.83
C SER A 49 3.62 26.60 15.80
N LEU A 50 2.73 26.57 14.80
CA LEU A 50 1.65 27.54 14.59
C LEU A 50 0.31 27.06 15.16
N ASP A 51 0.21 25.79 15.57
CA ASP A 51 -1.00 25.21 16.17
C ASP A 51 -1.08 25.57 17.66
N SER A 52 -1.21 26.87 17.95
CA SER A 52 -1.76 27.31 19.22
C SER A 52 -3.23 26.90 19.27
N GLY A 53 -3.66 26.22 20.33
CA GLY A 53 -5.06 25.87 20.54
C GLY A 53 -6.00 27.07 20.36
N CYS A 54 -7.30 26.79 20.25
CA CYS A 54 -8.30 27.84 20.10
C CYS A 54 -9.24 27.93 21.32
N ALA A 55 -9.84 29.10 21.54
CA ALA A 55 -10.87 29.34 22.55
C ALA A 55 -12.00 30.21 21.99
N ILE A 56 -13.21 30.11 22.58
CA ILE A 56 -14.33 31.03 22.29
C ILE A 56 -14.77 31.68 23.61
N PRO A 57 -14.66 33.01 23.76
CA PRO A 57 -13.95 33.95 22.87
C PRO A 57 -12.44 33.72 22.88
N ALA A 58 -11.70 34.36 21.96
CA ALA A 58 -10.24 34.29 21.89
C ALA A 58 -9.59 34.66 23.24
N GLN A 59 -8.52 33.94 23.60
CA GLN A 59 -7.75 34.16 24.84
C GLN A 59 -6.29 34.51 24.50
N PRO A 60 -5.52 35.15 25.41
CA PRO A 60 -4.11 35.42 25.16
C PRO A 60 -3.34 34.14 24.81
N GLY A 61 -2.77 34.07 23.60
CA GLY A 61 -2.07 32.89 23.09
C GLY A 61 -2.96 31.79 22.49
N LEU A 62 -4.29 31.96 22.46
CA LEU A 62 -5.23 31.07 21.76
C LEU A 62 -6.06 31.84 20.73
N ARG A 63 -6.15 31.30 19.51
CA ARG A 63 -6.97 31.90 18.43
C ARG A 63 -8.47 31.72 18.68
N ASP A 64 -9.32 32.52 18.03
CA ASP A 64 -10.77 32.26 18.02
C ASP A 64 -11.04 30.96 17.22
N CYS A 65 -11.81 30.03 17.78
CA CYS A 65 -12.18 28.80 17.08
C CYS A 65 -13.15 29.04 15.90
N ARG A 66 -13.71 30.24 15.76
CA ARG A 66 -14.56 30.63 14.62
C ARG A 66 -13.75 31.01 13.39
N GLU A 67 -12.48 31.38 13.55
CA GLU A 67 -11.59 31.69 12.43
C GLU A 67 -11.20 30.39 11.69
N PRO A 68 -11.07 30.44 10.35
CA PRO A 68 -10.61 29.29 9.58
C PRO A 68 -9.22 28.84 10.04
N ALA A 69 -8.97 27.54 9.94
CA ALA A 69 -7.66 26.99 10.23
C ALA A 69 -6.59 27.67 9.34
N PRO A 70 -5.38 27.93 9.85
CA PRO A 70 -4.26 28.35 9.02
C PRO A 70 -4.14 27.49 7.76
N SER A 71 -3.94 28.11 6.60
CA SER A 71 -3.84 27.42 5.31
C SER A 71 -2.81 26.29 5.34
N VAL A 72 -1.70 26.49 6.07
CA VAL A 72 -0.65 25.48 6.28
C VAL A 72 -1.17 24.16 6.84
N LEU A 73 -2.19 24.18 7.72
CA LEU A 73 -2.81 22.95 8.25
C LEU A 73 -3.65 22.23 7.20
N LEU A 74 -4.38 22.97 6.36
CA LEU A 74 -5.18 22.43 5.26
C LEU A 74 -4.31 21.87 4.13
N ASP A 75 -3.20 22.55 3.83
CA ASP A 75 -2.22 22.08 2.85
C ASP A 75 -1.60 20.76 3.32
N TRP A 76 -1.20 20.69 4.59
CA TRP A 76 -0.60 19.49 5.18
C TRP A 76 -1.55 18.28 5.15
N THR A 77 -2.84 18.46 5.49
CA THR A 77 -3.81 17.35 5.45
C THR A 77 -4.07 16.87 4.03
N GLY A 78 -4.18 17.79 3.07
CA GLY A 78 -4.35 17.47 1.66
C GLY A 78 -3.15 16.70 1.10
N GLU A 79 -1.95 17.15 1.41
CA GLU A 79 -0.69 16.50 1.02
C GLU A 79 -0.57 15.09 1.64
N ALA A 80 -0.81 14.95 2.94
CA ALA A 80 -0.76 13.67 3.64
C ALA A 80 -1.79 12.66 3.10
N SER A 81 -2.99 13.13 2.77
CA SER A 81 -4.05 12.30 2.16
C SER A 81 -3.67 11.87 0.74
N THR A 82 -3.13 12.80 -0.07
CA THR A 82 -2.68 12.49 -1.43
C THR A 82 -1.59 11.42 -1.44
N LEU A 83 -0.61 11.52 -0.54
CA LEU A 83 0.43 10.51 -0.41
C LEU A 83 -0.16 9.15 -0.01
N ALA A 84 -1.14 9.14 0.88
CA ALA A 84 -1.79 7.91 1.30
C ALA A 84 -2.54 7.23 0.14
N THR A 85 -3.34 8.00 -0.61
CA THR A 85 -4.04 7.50 -1.80
C THR A 85 -3.06 6.93 -2.83
N VAL A 86 -1.93 7.60 -3.08
CA VAL A 86 -0.91 7.12 -4.03
C VAL A 86 -0.27 5.81 -3.56
N ILE A 87 -0.01 5.66 -2.26
CA ILE A 87 0.49 4.41 -1.68
C ILE A 87 -0.54 3.29 -1.87
N ALA A 88 -1.81 3.53 -1.52
CA ALA A 88 -2.89 2.56 -1.67
C ALA A 88 -3.05 2.08 -3.13
N TRP A 89 -2.97 3.00 -4.10
CA TRP A 89 -3.14 2.70 -5.52
C TRP A 89 -2.01 1.85 -6.12
N MET A 90 -0.85 1.76 -5.45
CA MET A 90 0.25 0.93 -5.95
C MET A 90 -0.13 -0.55 -6.03
N SER A 91 -1.05 -0.99 -5.17
CA SER A 91 -1.52 -2.37 -5.13
C SER A 91 -2.22 -2.79 -6.45
N TYR A 92 -2.96 -1.89 -7.10
CA TYR A 92 -3.54 -2.11 -8.42
C TYR A 92 -2.47 -2.30 -9.50
N GLY A 93 -1.45 -1.44 -9.48
CA GLY A 93 -0.32 -1.53 -10.40
C GLY A 93 0.45 -2.83 -10.23
N ILE A 94 0.68 -3.27 -8.99
CA ILE A 94 1.33 -4.55 -8.67
C ILE A 94 0.50 -5.73 -9.17
N ALA A 95 -0.82 -5.72 -8.94
CA ALA A 95 -1.70 -6.79 -9.40
C ALA A 95 -1.68 -6.92 -10.94
N ALA A 96 -1.77 -5.79 -11.65
CA ALA A 96 -1.68 -5.75 -13.11
C ALA A 96 -0.30 -6.22 -13.61
N TYR A 97 0.77 -5.75 -12.98
CA TYR A 97 2.14 -6.12 -13.33
C TYR A 97 2.40 -7.62 -13.16
N ALA A 98 2.00 -8.18 -12.00
CA ALA A 98 2.11 -9.59 -11.69
C ALA A 98 1.29 -10.44 -12.66
N ALA A 99 0.07 -10.00 -12.98
CA ALA A 99 -0.78 -10.70 -13.93
C ALA A 99 -0.18 -10.70 -15.34
N GLY A 100 0.09 -9.52 -15.90
CA GLY A 100 0.49 -9.37 -17.30
C GLY A 100 1.96 -9.70 -17.55
N ALA A 101 2.85 -8.88 -17.00
CA ALA A 101 4.27 -8.88 -17.38
C ALA A 101 5.06 -10.05 -16.78
N LEU A 102 4.70 -10.48 -15.58
CA LEU A 102 5.44 -11.48 -14.82
C LEU A 102 5.03 -12.92 -15.18
N ILE A 103 3.74 -13.17 -15.40
CA ILE A 103 3.19 -14.53 -15.52
C ILE A 103 2.43 -14.75 -16.83
N ALA A 104 1.36 -13.99 -17.12
CA ALA A 104 0.49 -14.27 -18.27
C ALA A 104 1.23 -14.16 -19.60
N ARG A 105 2.20 -13.22 -19.73
CA ARG A 105 3.01 -13.07 -20.95
C ARG A 105 3.78 -14.34 -21.30
N GLU A 106 4.29 -15.05 -20.30
CA GLU A 106 5.03 -16.31 -20.54
C GLU A 106 4.11 -17.49 -20.83
N LEU A 107 2.90 -17.48 -20.26
CA LEU A 107 1.88 -18.48 -20.53
C LEU A 107 1.28 -18.30 -21.95
N GLU A 108 1.03 -17.06 -22.36
CA GLU A 108 0.46 -16.72 -23.66
C GLU A 108 1.46 -16.98 -24.80
N ASN A 109 2.74 -16.64 -24.60
CA ASN A 109 3.79 -16.85 -25.59
C ASN A 109 4.35 -18.30 -25.59
N GLY A 110 3.89 -19.16 -24.68
CA GLY A 110 4.37 -20.55 -24.56
C GLY A 110 5.78 -20.70 -23.99
N THR A 111 6.45 -19.63 -23.57
CA THR A 111 7.82 -19.69 -23.01
C THR A 111 7.86 -20.43 -21.68
N ALA A 112 6.75 -20.42 -20.92
CA ALA A 112 6.62 -21.23 -19.71
C ALA A 112 6.70 -22.73 -20.00
N ALA A 113 6.06 -23.21 -21.08
CA ALA A 113 6.09 -24.61 -21.46
C ALA A 113 7.50 -25.06 -21.87
N LEU A 114 8.25 -24.19 -22.57
CA LEU A 114 9.66 -24.44 -22.91
C LEU A 114 10.54 -24.55 -21.65
N ALA A 115 10.31 -23.71 -20.64
CA ALA A 115 11.04 -23.81 -19.38
C ALA A 115 10.75 -25.13 -18.65
N TRP A 116 9.52 -25.65 -18.75
CA TRP A 116 9.13 -26.90 -18.10
C TRP A 116 9.77 -28.15 -18.71
N THR A 117 10.15 -28.13 -19.98
CA THR A 117 10.90 -29.24 -20.60
C THR A 117 12.39 -29.21 -20.23
N GLN A 118 12.90 -28.06 -19.77
CA GLN A 118 14.32 -27.85 -19.45
C GLN A 118 14.63 -27.99 -17.95
N SER A 119 14.11 -29.04 -17.29
CA SER A 119 14.33 -29.41 -15.88
C SER A 119 13.64 -28.58 -14.79
N VAL A 120 12.89 -27.54 -15.14
CA VAL A 120 12.18 -26.69 -14.15
C VAL A 120 10.73 -27.16 -13.99
N SER A 121 10.35 -27.66 -12.81
CA SER A 121 8.95 -28.02 -12.59
C SER A 121 8.01 -26.79 -12.58
N PRO A 122 6.73 -26.92 -12.96
CA PRO A 122 5.78 -25.79 -12.96
C PRO A 122 5.69 -25.05 -11.63
N ALA A 123 5.76 -25.78 -10.51
CA ALA A 123 5.76 -25.19 -9.17
C ALA A 123 7.03 -24.38 -8.89
N ARG A 124 8.22 -24.89 -9.24
CA ARG A 124 9.47 -24.13 -9.08
C ARG A 124 9.49 -22.90 -9.97
N TRP A 125 8.95 -23.01 -11.19
CA TRP A 125 8.79 -21.87 -12.09
C TRP A 125 7.92 -20.78 -11.44
N LEU A 126 6.71 -21.11 -10.96
CA LEU A 126 5.84 -20.12 -10.33
C LEU A 126 6.46 -19.53 -9.05
N ALA A 127 7.08 -20.37 -8.20
CA ALA A 127 7.76 -19.89 -7.00
C ALA A 127 8.87 -18.88 -7.33
N SER A 128 9.65 -19.13 -8.39
CA SER A 128 10.71 -18.22 -8.82
C SER A 128 10.19 -16.86 -9.29
N LYS A 129 8.96 -16.81 -9.84
CA LYS A 129 8.28 -15.57 -10.23
C LYS A 129 7.81 -14.76 -9.03
N LEU A 130 7.41 -15.42 -7.94
CA LEU A 130 6.78 -14.75 -6.79
C LEU A 130 7.77 -14.36 -5.69
N LEU A 131 8.82 -15.16 -5.46
CA LEU A 131 9.70 -15.00 -4.30
C LEU A 131 10.40 -13.62 -4.27
N VAL A 132 11.04 -13.23 -5.37
CA VAL A 132 11.79 -11.96 -5.44
C VAL A 132 10.86 -10.75 -5.32
N PRO A 133 9.75 -10.65 -6.07
CA PRO A 133 8.78 -9.58 -5.87
C PRO A 133 8.19 -9.55 -4.45
N ALA A 134 7.86 -10.70 -3.85
CA ALA A 134 7.34 -10.75 -2.49
C ALA A 134 8.33 -10.15 -1.47
N ILE A 135 9.62 -10.47 -1.59
CA ILE A 135 10.66 -9.90 -0.73
C ILE A 135 10.77 -8.38 -0.96
N LEU A 136 10.83 -7.93 -2.22
CA LEU A 136 10.95 -6.51 -2.53
C LEU A 136 9.75 -5.70 -2.05
N LEU A 137 8.53 -6.22 -2.23
CA LEU A 137 7.30 -5.60 -1.75
C LEU A 137 7.25 -5.56 -0.22
N THR A 138 7.71 -6.62 0.45
CA THR A 138 7.77 -6.65 1.91
C THR A 138 8.75 -5.62 2.46
N VAL A 139 9.98 -5.58 1.93
CA VAL A 139 11.02 -4.65 2.37
C VAL A 139 10.66 -3.21 2.03
N GLY A 140 10.28 -2.93 0.78
CA GLY A 140 9.91 -1.60 0.32
C GLY A 140 8.63 -1.08 0.97
N GLY A 141 7.61 -1.93 1.09
CA GLY A 141 6.36 -1.59 1.78
C GLY A 141 6.58 -1.32 3.26
N THR A 142 7.40 -2.13 3.96
CA THR A 142 7.74 -1.89 5.37
C THR A 142 8.49 -0.57 5.53
N ALA A 143 9.45 -0.27 4.64
CA ALA A 143 10.16 0.99 4.67
C ALA A 143 9.22 2.19 4.48
N LEU A 144 8.26 2.10 3.55
CA LEU A 144 7.23 3.14 3.36
C LEU A 144 6.33 3.29 4.58
N VAL A 145 5.86 2.19 5.19
CA VAL A 145 5.04 2.24 6.42
C VAL A 145 5.81 2.90 7.56
N LEU A 146 7.08 2.53 7.77
CA LEU A 146 7.89 3.14 8.82
C LEU A 146 8.11 4.64 8.57
N LEU A 147 8.36 5.03 7.33
CA LEU A 147 8.54 6.43 6.94
C LEU A 147 7.24 7.24 7.07
N TYR A 148 6.12 6.67 6.65
CA TYR A 148 4.79 7.27 6.78
C TYR A 148 4.41 7.46 8.25
N ARG A 149 4.66 6.45 9.09
CA ARG A 149 4.49 6.55 10.55
C ARG A 149 5.39 7.63 11.15
N TRP A 150 6.64 7.73 10.67
CA TRP A 150 7.58 8.76 11.13
C TRP A 150 7.14 10.17 10.73
N MET A 151 6.65 10.35 9.50
CA MET A 151 6.02 11.61 9.06
C MET A 151 4.87 12.01 10.00
N TRP A 152 4.01 11.07 10.37
CA TRP A 152 2.88 11.32 11.28
C TRP A 152 3.28 11.59 12.73
N GLN A 153 4.51 11.26 13.18
CA GLN A 153 4.98 11.64 14.51
C GLN A 153 5.14 13.15 14.68
N ASP A 154 5.29 13.88 13.57
CA ASP A 154 5.41 15.35 13.56
C ASP A 154 4.18 16.02 12.97
N ALA A 155 3.05 15.30 12.89
CA ALA A 155 1.78 15.88 12.49
C ALA A 155 1.34 16.98 13.48
N PRO A 156 0.58 17.99 13.01
CA PRO A 156 0.00 19.01 13.88
C PRO A 156 -0.79 18.37 15.04
N PRO A 157 -0.66 18.88 16.28
CA PRO A 157 -1.27 18.28 17.47
C PRO A 157 -2.75 17.91 17.31
N GLY A 158 -3.55 18.78 16.69
CA GLY A 158 -4.98 18.52 16.43
C GLY A 158 -5.29 17.36 15.47
N LEU A 159 -4.31 16.91 14.68
CA LEU A 159 -4.49 15.91 13.61
C LEU A 159 -3.82 14.56 13.90
N ARG A 160 -3.03 14.45 14.97
CA ARG A 160 -2.27 13.23 15.30
C ARG A 160 -3.17 11.98 15.41
N ASN A 161 -4.39 12.18 15.91
CA ASN A 161 -5.38 11.12 16.11
C ASN A 161 -6.27 10.86 14.89
N SER A 162 -6.04 11.49 13.74
CA SER A 162 -6.78 11.27 12.49
C SER A 162 -6.40 9.96 11.80
N TRP A 163 -6.26 8.87 12.54
CA TRP A 163 -5.84 7.56 12.03
C TRP A 163 -6.97 6.81 11.32
N SER A 164 -8.23 7.17 11.57
CA SER A 164 -9.43 6.48 11.08
C SER A 164 -9.74 6.73 9.61
N TYR A 165 -9.18 7.79 9.01
CA TYR A 165 -9.37 8.04 7.58
C TYR A 165 -8.90 6.83 6.76
N PRO A 166 -9.69 6.37 5.76
CA PRO A 166 -9.46 5.09 5.08
C PRO A 166 -8.02 4.88 4.61
N ASP A 167 -7.46 5.84 3.88
CA ASP A 167 -6.12 5.75 3.30
C ASP A 167 -5.04 5.89 4.39
N THR A 168 -5.25 6.80 5.34
CA THR A 168 -4.31 7.03 6.45
C THR A 168 -4.20 5.81 7.36
N TYR A 169 -5.31 5.11 7.60
CA TYR A 169 -5.33 3.89 8.38
C TYR A 169 -4.42 2.83 7.74
N VAL A 170 -4.60 2.55 6.44
CA VAL A 170 -3.88 1.46 5.75
C VAL A 170 -2.37 1.68 5.83
N ASP A 171 -1.92 2.90 5.55
CA ASP A 171 -0.50 3.20 5.39
C ASP A 171 0.26 3.38 6.72
N ARG A 172 -0.45 3.51 7.84
CA ARG A 172 0.17 3.56 9.17
C ARG A 172 0.53 2.19 9.74
N GLY A 173 0.23 1.07 9.08
CA GLY A 173 0.38 -0.24 9.70
C GLY A 173 0.76 -1.39 8.77
N PRO A 174 0.90 -2.60 9.34
CA PRO A 174 1.31 -3.79 8.59
C PRO A 174 0.30 -4.21 7.50
N VAL A 175 -0.94 -3.74 7.59
CA VAL A 175 -1.98 -4.05 6.60
C VAL A 175 -1.61 -3.57 5.20
N ALA A 176 -0.92 -2.42 5.07
CA ALA A 176 -0.40 -1.95 3.79
C ALA A 176 0.48 -3.00 3.10
N VAL A 177 1.42 -3.61 3.84
CA VAL A 177 2.31 -4.65 3.30
C VAL A 177 1.51 -5.90 2.90
N ALA A 178 0.51 -6.28 3.71
CA ALA A 178 -0.38 -7.40 3.38
C ALA A 178 -1.15 -7.16 2.07
N TYR A 179 -1.62 -5.94 1.82
CA TYR A 179 -2.26 -5.59 0.55
C TYR A 179 -1.33 -5.70 -0.66
N LEU A 180 -0.05 -5.33 -0.53
CA LEU A 180 0.94 -5.50 -1.62
C LEU A 180 1.15 -6.98 -1.96
N LEU A 181 1.24 -7.85 -0.95
CA LEU A 181 1.38 -9.29 -1.13
C LEU A 181 0.09 -9.91 -1.69
N CYS A 182 -1.08 -9.44 -1.24
CA CYS A 182 -2.36 -9.84 -1.78
C CYS A 182 -2.48 -9.48 -3.27
N ALA A 183 -2.06 -8.28 -3.66
CA ALA A 183 -2.02 -7.86 -5.07
C ALA A 183 -1.15 -8.79 -5.93
N LEU A 184 0.03 -9.17 -5.43
CA LEU A 184 0.91 -10.14 -6.10
C LEU A 184 0.21 -11.51 -6.27
N ALA A 185 -0.48 -11.99 -5.23
CA ALA A 185 -1.21 -13.26 -5.26
C ALA A 185 -2.44 -13.24 -6.18
N VAL A 186 -3.20 -12.13 -6.17
CA VAL A 186 -4.33 -11.88 -7.10
C VAL A 186 -3.81 -11.94 -8.53
N GLY A 187 -2.75 -11.20 -8.85
CA GLY A 187 -2.17 -11.18 -10.19
C GLY A 187 -1.66 -12.57 -10.63
N ALA A 188 -1.08 -13.34 -9.70
CA ALA A 188 -0.64 -14.69 -9.98
C ALA A 188 -1.79 -15.65 -10.30
N LEU A 189 -2.85 -15.62 -9.49
CA LEU A 189 -4.03 -16.46 -9.69
C LEU A 189 -4.72 -16.12 -11.00
N THR A 190 -4.96 -14.84 -11.28
CA THR A 190 -5.64 -14.41 -12.51
C THR A 190 -4.82 -14.76 -13.75
N ALA A 191 -3.50 -14.60 -13.73
CA ALA A 191 -2.64 -15.01 -14.83
C ALA A 191 -2.69 -16.52 -15.11
N VAL A 192 -2.60 -17.35 -14.07
CA VAL A 192 -2.66 -18.82 -14.22
C VAL A 192 -4.05 -19.27 -14.70
N ALA A 193 -5.11 -18.58 -14.24
CA ALA A 193 -6.49 -18.87 -14.62
C ALA A 193 -6.82 -18.46 -16.06
N VAL A 194 -6.39 -17.27 -16.49
CA VAL A 194 -6.78 -16.66 -17.77
C VAL A 194 -5.80 -16.97 -18.90
N ARG A 195 -4.49 -17.05 -18.60
CA ARG A 195 -3.40 -17.33 -19.58
C ARG A 195 -3.30 -16.37 -20.78
N ARG A 196 -3.95 -15.20 -20.70
CA ARG A 196 -3.89 -14.12 -21.68
C ARG A 196 -3.62 -12.79 -20.96
N VAL A 197 -2.65 -12.02 -21.46
CA VAL A 197 -2.09 -10.83 -20.78
C VAL A 197 -3.15 -9.78 -20.50
N LEU A 198 -3.80 -9.24 -21.55
CA LEU A 198 -4.74 -8.12 -21.41
C LEU A 198 -5.93 -8.44 -20.49
N PRO A 199 -6.68 -9.54 -20.68
CA PRO A 199 -7.78 -9.87 -19.77
C PRO A 199 -7.30 -10.22 -18.36
N ALA A 200 -6.14 -10.86 -18.19
CA ALA A 200 -5.60 -11.15 -16.86
C ALA A 200 -5.28 -9.86 -16.07
N MET A 201 -4.71 -8.85 -16.73
CA MET A 201 -4.42 -7.55 -16.11
C MET A 201 -5.70 -6.85 -15.66
N GLY A 202 -6.71 -6.77 -16.54
CA GLY A 202 -7.99 -6.14 -16.21
C GLY A 202 -8.71 -6.83 -15.05
N ILE A 203 -8.77 -8.16 -15.08
CA ILE A 203 -9.38 -8.95 -14.00
C ILE A 203 -8.61 -8.78 -12.68
N ALA A 204 -7.27 -8.75 -12.72
CA ALA A 204 -6.46 -8.55 -11.51
C ALA A 204 -6.70 -7.19 -10.86
N MET A 205 -6.78 -6.12 -11.65
CA MET A 205 -7.07 -4.77 -11.14
C MET A 205 -8.46 -4.71 -10.51
N VAL A 206 -9.48 -5.22 -11.19
CA VAL A 206 -10.86 -5.25 -10.67
C VAL A 206 -10.94 -6.11 -9.42
N ALA A 207 -10.32 -7.29 -9.40
CA ALA A 207 -10.31 -8.15 -8.22
C ALA A 207 -9.65 -7.47 -7.02
N MET A 208 -8.52 -6.78 -7.23
CA MET A 208 -7.86 -6.04 -6.16
C MET A 208 -8.71 -4.86 -5.65
N LEU A 209 -9.40 -4.15 -6.55
CA LEU A 209 -10.36 -3.09 -6.19
C LEU A 209 -11.48 -3.63 -5.33
N LEU A 210 -12.06 -4.77 -5.70
CA LEU A 210 -13.11 -5.41 -4.91
C LEU A 210 -12.61 -5.87 -3.53
N VAL A 211 -11.36 -6.30 -3.40
CA VAL A 211 -10.76 -6.65 -2.11
C VAL A 211 -10.65 -5.42 -1.21
N LEU A 212 -10.12 -4.30 -1.72
CA LEU A 212 -9.97 -3.06 -0.95
C LEU A 212 -11.33 -2.47 -0.55
N GLU A 213 -12.26 -2.37 -1.49
CA GLU A 213 -13.62 -1.88 -1.21
C GLU A 213 -14.39 -2.79 -0.25
N GLY A 214 -14.24 -4.10 -0.41
CA GLY A 214 -14.85 -5.08 0.48
C GLY A 214 -14.36 -4.93 1.92
N LEU A 215 -13.05 -4.79 2.12
CA LEU A 215 -12.45 -4.62 3.44
C LEU A 215 -12.74 -3.25 4.05
N HIS A 216 -12.77 -2.19 3.24
CA HIS A 216 -13.22 -0.87 3.69
C HIS A 216 -14.64 -0.93 4.24
N ARG A 217 -15.59 -1.51 3.51
CA ARG A 217 -16.99 -1.65 3.98
C ARG A 217 -17.09 -2.54 5.20
N MET A 218 -16.32 -3.62 5.26
CA MET A 218 -16.30 -4.52 6.41
C MET A 218 -15.80 -3.81 7.67
N ARG A 219 -14.77 -2.95 7.54
CA ARG A 219 -14.27 -2.11 8.63
C ARG A 219 -15.35 -1.15 9.14
N ASP A 220 -16.07 -0.51 8.24
CA ASP A 220 -17.13 0.45 8.61
C ASP A 220 -18.31 -0.26 9.32
N GLN A 221 -18.61 -1.52 8.97
CA GLN A 221 -19.65 -2.33 9.62
C GLN A 221 -19.23 -2.91 10.97
N LEU A 222 -17.98 -3.38 11.07
CA LEU A 222 -17.43 -3.94 12.31
C LEU A 222 -17.15 -2.85 13.35
N TRP A 223 -16.94 -1.62 12.90
CA TRP A 223 -16.61 -0.50 13.76
C TRP A 223 -17.41 0.76 13.39
N PRO A 224 -18.74 0.76 13.63
CA PRO A 224 -19.54 1.95 13.43
C PRO A 224 -19.00 3.09 14.27
N THR A 225 -18.94 4.27 13.68
CA THR A 225 -18.45 5.45 14.35
C THR A 225 -19.49 5.94 15.34
N ASP A 226 -19.06 6.15 16.59
CA ASP A 226 -19.90 6.83 17.57
C ASP A 226 -20.06 8.27 17.09
N SER A 227 -21.15 8.53 16.37
CA SER A 227 -21.64 9.88 16.06
C SER A 227 -22.16 10.51 17.35
N THR A 228 -21.31 10.67 18.35
CA THR A 228 -21.68 11.43 19.54
C THR A 228 -21.87 12.86 19.11
N SER A 229 -23.13 13.30 19.23
CA SER A 229 -23.60 14.61 18.82
C SER A 229 -22.76 15.74 19.41
N MET A 230 -22.11 16.46 18.50
CA MET A 230 -21.89 17.90 18.50
C MET A 230 -22.11 18.61 19.86
N THR A 231 -21.03 18.79 20.62
CA THR A 231 -20.90 19.95 21.52
C THR A 231 -19.64 20.74 21.14
N LEU A 232 -19.88 21.72 20.26
CA LEU A 232 -19.05 22.90 19.96
C LEU A 232 -17.52 22.69 19.89
N ARG A 233 -17.03 22.23 18.74
CA ARG A 233 -15.67 22.56 18.24
C ARG A 233 -15.76 23.07 16.80
N GLY A 234 -14.90 24.04 16.47
CA GLY A 234 -14.94 24.87 15.26
C GLY A 234 -14.85 24.11 13.93
N TRP A 235 -14.89 24.83 12.81
CA TRP A 235 -15.21 24.33 11.46
C TRP A 235 -14.27 23.27 10.86
N TRP A 236 -13.19 22.87 11.55
CA TRP A 236 -12.46 21.61 11.24
C TRP A 236 -13.19 20.35 11.74
N SER A 237 -14.15 20.48 12.66
CA SER A 237 -15.12 19.44 13.05
C SER A 237 -16.43 19.51 12.27
N ALA A 238 -16.50 20.28 11.18
CA ALA A 238 -17.66 20.30 10.27
C ALA A 238 -17.71 19.10 9.31
N GLY A 239 -16.61 18.34 9.19
CA GLY A 239 -16.68 16.92 8.86
C GLY A 239 -16.53 16.19 10.19
N GLY A 240 -17.54 15.41 10.60
CA GLY A 240 -17.51 14.70 11.88
C GLY A 240 -16.17 14.00 12.06
N ILE A 241 -15.43 14.38 13.10
CA ILE A 241 -14.33 13.54 13.54
C ILE A 241 -15.04 12.36 14.16
N ASP A 242 -15.16 11.31 13.37
CA ASP A 242 -15.31 9.95 13.83
C ASP A 242 -14.19 9.71 14.85
N ASP A 243 -14.46 10.01 16.12
CA ASP A 243 -13.45 10.07 17.17
C ASP A 243 -13.15 8.64 17.62
N HIS A 244 -12.38 7.93 16.82
CA HIS A 244 -12.00 6.57 17.17
C HIS A 244 -10.87 6.61 18.20
N PRO A 245 -11.07 6.00 19.39
CA PRO A 245 -10.03 5.91 20.40
C PRO A 245 -8.75 5.29 19.83
N ALA A 246 -7.60 5.96 20.04
CA ALA A 246 -6.29 5.49 19.54
C ALA A 246 -5.96 4.04 19.95
N LYS A 247 -6.51 3.55 21.07
CA LYS A 247 -6.39 2.16 21.52
C LYS A 247 -6.97 1.12 20.54
N HIS A 248 -7.88 1.50 19.65
CA HIS A 248 -8.49 0.59 18.67
C HIS A 248 -7.64 0.39 17.41
N PHE A 249 -6.66 1.27 17.17
CA PHE A 249 -5.83 1.21 15.98
C PHE A 249 -5.14 -0.15 15.79
N TRP A 250 -4.39 -0.62 16.82
CA TRP A 250 -3.61 -1.85 16.69
C TRP A 250 -4.45 -3.14 16.58
N PRO A 251 -5.50 -3.34 17.39
CA PRO A 251 -6.38 -4.49 17.21
C PRO A 251 -6.98 -4.58 15.80
N LEU A 252 -7.48 -3.46 15.25
CA LEU A 252 -8.03 -3.42 13.90
C LEU A 252 -6.97 -3.73 12.84
N GLN A 253 -5.79 -3.10 12.95
CA GLN A 253 -4.65 -3.34 12.05
C GLN A 253 -4.27 -4.81 12.00
N LEU A 254 -4.14 -5.47 13.15
CA LEU A 254 -3.71 -6.86 13.23
C LEU A 254 -4.80 -7.81 12.71
N MET A 255 -6.07 -7.53 13.00
CA MET A 255 -7.20 -8.31 12.49
C MET A 255 -7.24 -8.26 10.96
N GLU A 256 -7.23 -7.06 10.38
CA GLU A 256 -7.30 -6.88 8.93
C GLU A 256 -6.06 -7.44 8.24
N THR A 257 -4.87 -7.23 8.80
CA THR A 257 -3.62 -7.86 8.34
C THR A 257 -3.76 -9.39 8.31
N GLY A 258 -4.30 -9.99 9.37
CA GLY A 258 -4.54 -11.43 9.45
C GLY A 258 -5.49 -11.94 8.36
N ILE A 259 -6.59 -11.22 8.13
CA ILE A 259 -7.58 -11.55 7.08
C ILE A 259 -6.93 -11.47 5.69
N VAL A 260 -6.21 -10.38 5.39
CA VAL A 260 -5.56 -10.17 4.09
C VAL A 260 -4.46 -11.20 3.86
N LEU A 261 -3.66 -11.55 4.88
CA LEU A 261 -2.64 -12.59 4.76
C LEU A 261 -3.26 -13.99 4.56
N ALA A 262 -4.36 -14.31 5.23
CA ALA A 262 -5.09 -15.56 5.02
C ALA A 262 -5.63 -15.65 3.58
N LEU A 263 -6.23 -14.56 3.07
CA LEU A 263 -6.64 -14.45 1.68
C LEU A 263 -5.45 -14.62 0.73
N THR A 264 -4.33 -13.95 0.99
CA THR A 264 -3.10 -14.03 0.19
C THR A 264 -2.58 -15.48 0.12
N ALA A 265 -2.57 -16.19 1.24
CA ALA A 265 -2.16 -17.60 1.29
C ALA A 265 -3.12 -18.50 0.50
N ALA A 266 -4.44 -18.29 0.63
CA ALA A 266 -5.45 -19.05 -0.11
C ALA A 266 -5.35 -18.81 -1.62
N LEU A 267 -5.19 -17.56 -2.06
CA LEU A 267 -5.02 -17.20 -3.47
C LEU A 267 -3.74 -17.81 -4.04
N THR A 268 -2.63 -17.73 -3.30
CA THR A 268 -1.35 -18.33 -3.69
C THR A 268 -1.48 -19.84 -3.81
N ALA A 269 -2.02 -20.51 -2.79
CA ALA A 269 -2.24 -21.96 -2.81
C ALA A 269 -3.13 -22.39 -3.99
N THR A 270 -4.19 -21.63 -4.27
CA THR A 270 -5.09 -21.86 -5.41
C THR A 270 -4.36 -21.70 -6.74
N ALA A 271 -3.49 -20.70 -6.88
CA ALA A 271 -2.68 -20.51 -8.09
C ALA A 271 -1.75 -21.71 -8.34
N PHE A 272 -1.06 -22.20 -7.30
CA PHE A 272 -0.22 -23.40 -7.40
C PHE A 272 -1.03 -24.66 -7.71
N TRP A 273 -2.16 -24.85 -7.06
CA TRP A 273 -3.07 -25.97 -7.30
C TRP A 273 -3.62 -25.95 -8.72
N LEU A 274 -4.05 -24.79 -9.20
CA LEU A 274 -4.59 -24.62 -10.55
C LEU A 274 -3.52 -24.86 -11.61
N LEU A 275 -2.30 -24.38 -11.36
CA LEU A 275 -1.17 -24.64 -12.25
C LEU A 275 -0.90 -26.14 -12.33
N ARG A 276 -0.77 -26.82 -11.18
CA ARG A 276 -0.54 -28.27 -11.11
C ARG A 276 -1.64 -29.07 -11.82
N ARG A 277 -2.90 -28.67 -11.72
CA ARG A 277 -4.01 -29.36 -12.40
C ARG A 277 -4.00 -29.20 -13.92
N ARG A 278 -3.44 -28.10 -14.42
CA ARG A 278 -3.44 -27.76 -15.85
C ARG A 278 -2.11 -28.06 -16.54
N THR A 279 -1.14 -28.61 -15.81
CA THR A 279 0.13 -29.11 -16.35
C THR A 279 0.16 -30.63 -16.16
N PRO A 280 0.45 -31.41 -17.23
CA PRO A 280 0.55 -32.86 -17.14
C PRO A 280 1.68 -33.33 -16.22
#